data_AF-A0A972CY16-F1
#
_entry.id   AF-A0A972CY16-F1
#
_cell.length_a   1.000
_cell.length_b   1.000
_cell.length_c   1.000
_cell.angle_alpha   90.00
_cell.angle_beta   90.00
_cell.angle_gamma   90.00
#
_symmetry.space_group_name_H-M   'P 1'
#
loop_
_entity.id
_entity.type
_entity.pdbx_description
1 polymer ?
#
loop_
_entity_poly.entity_id
_entity_poly.type
_entity_poly.pdbx_seq_one_letter_code
_entity_poly.pdbx_strand_id
1 'polypeptide(L)'
;MITIDEFIEIAGEIIDEIPDILFKELNGGIIIREEELLHPERKRDDLYILGEYVKDYSGKTILVFYGSFVKMFEFQSTAYITDKIREVIRHELRHHMEGLSGMKDLEVEDQEFLEKYWGRK
;
A
#
# COMPACT_ATOMS: atom_id res chain seq x y z
N MET A 1 8.61 -10.66 14.01
CA MET A 1 8.45 -10.41 12.57
C MET A 1 7.49 -11.46 12.03
N ILE A 2 6.44 -11.04 11.32
CA ILE A 2 5.51 -11.97 10.68
C ILE A 2 6.15 -12.57 9.43
N THR A 3 5.78 -13.80 9.12
CA THR A 3 6.13 -14.50 7.88
C THR A 3 5.28 -13.98 6.71
N ILE A 4 5.67 -14.33 5.48
CA ILE A 4 4.88 -13.98 4.31
C ILE A 4 3.52 -14.69 4.30
N ASP A 5 3.45 -15.93 4.77
CA ASP A 5 2.19 -16.68 4.85
C ASP A 5 1.22 -16.01 5.84
N GLU A 6 1.70 -15.61 7.01
CA GLU A 6 0.92 -14.83 7.98
C GLU A 6 0.49 -13.47 7.40
N PHE A 7 1.36 -12.80 6.63
CA PHE A 7 1.02 -11.54 5.96
C PHE A 7 -0.10 -11.73 4.94
N ILE A 8 -0.06 -12.80 4.14
CA ILE A 8 -1.09 -13.15 3.16
C ILE A 8 -2.42 -13.45 3.85
N GLU A 9 -2.40 -14.21 4.95
CA GLU A 9 -3.58 -14.53 5.74
C GLU A 9 -4.23 -13.25 6.29
N ILE A 10 -3.45 -12.38 6.95
CA ILE A 10 -3.92 -11.10 7.48
C ILE A 10 -4.50 -10.21 6.37
N ALA A 11 -3.81 -10.11 5.23
CA ALA A 11 -4.28 -9.32 4.10
C ALA A 11 -5.60 -9.88 3.54
N GLY A 12 -5.74 -11.21 3.46
CA GLY A 12 -6.98 -11.88 3.05
C GLY A 12 -8.15 -11.56 3.98
N GLU A 13 -7.96 -11.68 5.29
CA GLU A 13 -9.00 -11.31 6.28
C GLU A 13 -9.43 -9.85 6.13
N ILE A 14 -8.48 -8.94 5.93
CA ILE A 14 -8.78 -7.52 5.71
C ILE A 14 -9.57 -7.31 4.42
N ILE A 15 -9.23 -8.02 3.34
CA ILE A 15 -9.92 -7.92 2.05
C ILE A 15 -11.36 -8.42 2.19
N ASP A 16 -11.58 -9.52 2.91
CA ASP A 16 -12.91 -10.08 3.16
C ASP A 16 -13.84 -9.14 3.96
N GLU A 17 -13.28 -8.20 4.73
CA GLU A 17 -14.03 -7.15 5.41
C GLU A 17 -14.53 -6.04 4.47
N ILE A 18 -13.99 -5.94 3.25
CA ILE A 18 -14.20 -4.82 2.33
C ILE A 18 -15.34 -5.14 1.34
N PRO A 19 -16.29 -4.22 1.12
CA PRO A 19 -17.37 -4.45 0.16
C PRO A 19 -16.87 -4.69 -1.27
N ASP A 20 -17.34 -5.78 -1.91
CA ASP A 20 -16.97 -6.20 -3.27
C ASP A 20 -17.04 -5.09 -4.33
N ILE A 21 -18.01 -4.18 -4.18
CA ILE A 21 -18.21 -3.07 -5.12
C ILE A 21 -16.99 -2.15 -5.23
N LEU A 22 -16.15 -2.09 -4.19
CA LEU A 22 -14.94 -1.27 -4.17
C LEU A 22 -13.80 -1.86 -4.99
N PHE A 23 -13.88 -3.13 -5.37
CA PHE A 23 -12.92 -3.80 -6.26
C PHE A 23 -13.37 -3.81 -7.73
N LYS A 24 -14.49 -3.13 -8.06
CA LYS A 24 -15.02 -3.10 -9.41
C LYS A 24 -13.99 -2.51 -10.38
N GLU A 25 -13.69 -3.26 -11.44
CA GLU A 25 -12.65 -2.94 -12.43
C GLU A 25 -11.20 -3.07 -11.95
N LEU A 26 -10.94 -3.54 -10.72
CA LEU A 26 -9.60 -3.94 -10.27
C LEU A 26 -9.23 -5.32 -10.82
N ASN A 27 -9.12 -5.43 -12.14
CA ASN A 27 -9.00 -6.70 -12.86
C ASN A 27 -7.68 -7.45 -12.63
N GLY A 28 -6.63 -6.79 -12.15
CA GLY A 28 -5.39 -7.43 -11.72
C GLY A 28 -5.41 -7.87 -10.24
N GLY A 29 -6.43 -7.48 -9.49
CA GLY A 29 -6.59 -7.80 -8.08
C GLY A 29 -5.54 -7.13 -7.18
N ILE A 30 -5.32 -7.76 -6.02
CA ILE A 30 -4.28 -7.36 -5.05
C ILE A 30 -3.18 -8.42 -5.09
N ILE A 31 -1.94 -8.00 -5.27
CA ILE A 31 -0.77 -8.88 -5.36
C ILE A 31 0.22 -8.53 -4.26
N ILE A 32 0.56 -9.52 -3.45
CA ILE A 32 1.62 -9.41 -2.44
C ILE A 32 2.96 -9.74 -3.10
N ARG A 33 3.96 -8.88 -2.88
CA ARG A 33 5.32 -9.04 -3.39
C ARG A 33 6.28 -9.27 -2.22
N GLU A 34 7.19 -10.23 -2.36
CA GLU A 34 8.25 -10.46 -1.35
C GLU A 34 9.31 -9.35 -1.36
N GLU A 35 9.39 -8.63 -2.47
CA GLU A 35 10.36 -7.57 -2.73
C GLU A 35 10.18 -6.41 -1.75
N GLU A 36 11.29 -5.77 -1.40
CA GLU A 36 11.26 -4.43 -0.79
C GLU A 36 11.46 -3.38 -1.86
N LEU A 37 10.74 -2.27 -1.72
CA LEU A 37 10.87 -1.16 -2.64
C LEU A 37 11.12 0.13 -1.86
N LEU A 38 12.26 0.75 -2.14
CA LEU A 38 12.66 2.01 -1.57
C LEU A 38 12.03 3.16 -2.38
N HIS A 39 11.49 4.15 -1.68
CA HIS A 39 10.90 5.31 -2.35
C HIS A 39 12.01 6.10 -3.09
N PRO A 40 11.78 6.57 -4.33
CA PRO A 40 12.80 7.29 -5.10
C PRO A 40 13.21 8.62 -4.45
N GLU A 41 12.28 9.29 -3.77
CA GLU A 41 12.55 10.55 -3.05
C GLU A 41 13.12 10.37 -1.64
N ARG A 42 13.55 9.17 -1.27
CA ARG A 42 14.15 8.95 0.05
C ARG A 42 15.45 9.75 0.22
N LYS A 43 15.67 10.29 1.41
CA LYS A 43 16.94 10.91 1.83
C LYS A 43 17.98 9.87 2.24
N ARG A 44 17.52 8.74 2.78
CA ARG A 44 18.30 7.58 3.23
C ARG A 44 17.49 6.31 2.95
N ASP A 45 18.02 5.14 3.27
CA ASP A 45 17.28 3.88 3.15
C ASP A 45 16.28 3.72 4.32
N ASP A 46 15.44 4.74 4.55
CA ASP A 46 14.47 4.86 5.64
C ASP A 46 13.03 5.11 5.15
N LEU A 47 12.83 5.26 3.84
CA LEU A 47 11.52 5.47 3.23
C LEU A 47 11.22 4.37 2.21
N TYR A 48 10.21 3.57 2.51
CA TYR A 48 9.79 2.41 1.72
C TYR A 48 8.40 2.62 1.14
N ILE A 49 8.17 2.06 -0.05
CA ILE A 49 6.85 1.93 -0.66
C ILE A 49 6.21 0.67 -0.09
N LEU A 50 5.11 0.84 0.64
CA LEU A 50 4.37 -0.27 1.28
C LEU A 50 3.29 -0.84 0.38
N GLY A 51 2.67 -0.01 -0.45
CA GLY A 51 1.71 -0.39 -1.47
C GLY A 51 1.76 0.55 -2.67
N GLU A 52 1.20 0.12 -3.78
CA GLU A 52 1.10 0.92 -5.00
C GLU A 52 -0.09 0.48 -5.85
N TYR A 53 -0.96 1.44 -6.19
CA TYR A 53 -1.98 1.27 -7.20
C TYR A 53 -1.41 1.51 -8.62
N VAL A 54 -1.36 0.44 -9.41
CA VAL A 54 -0.84 0.45 -10.78
C VAL A 54 -1.99 0.37 -11.79
N LYS A 55 -1.98 1.28 -12.77
CA LYS A 55 -2.89 1.28 -13.92
C LYS A 55 -2.08 1.29 -15.21
N ASP A 56 -2.09 0.17 -15.92
CA ASP A 56 -1.36 0.00 -17.19
C ASP A 56 -2.25 -0.65 -18.27
N TYR A 57 -1.63 -1.07 -19.38
CA TYR A 57 -2.34 -1.74 -20.49
C TYR A 57 -2.91 -3.11 -20.11
N SER A 58 -2.37 -3.76 -19.07
CA SER A 58 -2.81 -5.07 -18.57
C SER A 58 -3.97 -4.94 -17.58
N GLY A 59 -4.11 -3.79 -16.93
CA GLY A 59 -5.24 -3.54 -16.05
C GLY A 59 -4.95 -2.59 -14.90
N LYS A 60 -5.78 -2.72 -13.86
CA LYS A 60 -5.70 -2.02 -12.59
C LYS A 60 -5.38 -3.05 -11.50
N THR A 61 -4.29 -2.83 -10.78
CA THR A 61 -3.73 -3.77 -9.79
C THR A 61 -3.30 -2.99 -8.57
N ILE A 62 -3.45 -3.56 -7.38
CA ILE A 62 -2.81 -3.06 -6.16
C ILE A 62 -1.65 -3.99 -5.81
N LEU A 63 -0.47 -3.42 -5.66
CA LEU A 63 0.72 -4.12 -5.18
C LEU A 63 0.88 -3.84 -3.69
N VAL A 64 1.24 -4.84 -2.89
CA VAL A 64 1.59 -4.69 -1.48
C VAL A 64 2.94 -5.36 -1.24
N PHE A 65 3.91 -4.63 -0.70
CA PHE A 65 5.31 -5.07 -0.62
C PHE A 65 5.65 -5.61 0.77
N TYR A 66 5.53 -6.92 0.98
CA TYR A 66 5.87 -7.58 2.24
C TYR A 66 7.32 -7.27 2.68
N GLY A 67 8.28 -7.29 1.74
CA GLY A 67 9.68 -6.96 2.05
C GLY A 67 9.84 -5.56 2.64
N SER A 68 9.11 -4.58 2.12
CA SER A 68 9.08 -3.22 2.65
C SER A 68 8.52 -3.17 4.08
N PHE A 69 7.45 -3.91 4.37
CA PHE A 69 6.90 -4.01 5.73
C PHE A 69 7.90 -4.62 6.71
N VAL A 70 8.59 -5.69 6.30
CA VAL A 70 9.63 -6.34 7.11
C VAL A 70 10.74 -5.36 7.48
N LYS A 71 11.22 -4.56 6.51
CA LYS A 71 12.26 -3.56 6.78
C LYS A 71 11.78 -2.40 7.64
N MET A 72 10.60 -1.87 7.34
CA MET A 72 10.10 -0.67 8.01
C MET A 72 9.62 -0.96 9.44
N PHE A 73 9.15 -2.17 9.71
CA PHE A 73 8.48 -2.55 10.96
C PHE A 73 9.12 -3.75 11.66
N GLU A 74 10.41 -4.02 11.46
CA GLU A 74 11.15 -5.18 12.00
C GLU A 74 10.90 -5.42 13.51
N PHE A 75 10.85 -4.34 14.29
CA PHE A 75 10.71 -4.38 15.75
C PHE A 75 9.28 -4.13 16.26
N GLN A 76 8.30 -4.08 15.36
CA GLN A 76 6.90 -3.81 15.72
C GLN A 76 6.14 -5.10 16.04
N SER A 77 5.01 -4.95 16.76
CA SER A 77 4.12 -6.06 17.07
C SER A 77 3.30 -6.48 15.85
N THR A 78 2.87 -7.74 15.81
CA THR A 78 1.95 -8.26 14.76
C THR A 78 0.67 -7.44 14.67
N ALA A 79 0.11 -7.00 15.80
CA ALA A 79 -1.09 -6.15 15.82
C ALA A 79 -0.84 -4.80 15.12
N TYR A 80 0.30 -4.16 15.40
CA TYR A 80 0.67 -2.92 14.72
C TYR A 80 0.84 -3.13 13.22
N ILE A 81 1.53 -4.20 12.82
CA ILE A 81 1.72 -4.53 11.40
C ILE A 81 0.37 -4.79 10.72
N THR A 82 -0.53 -5.51 11.38
CA THR A 82 -1.90 -5.78 10.89
C THR A 82 -2.66 -4.48 10.63
N ASP A 83 -2.60 -3.52 11.56
CA ASP A 83 -3.21 -2.21 11.36
C ASP A 83 -2.60 -1.46 10.18
N LYS A 84 -1.27 -1.58 10.00
CA LYS A 84 -0.59 -0.98 8.84
C LYS A 84 -0.94 -1.64 7.51
N ILE A 85 -1.09 -2.96 7.46
CA ILE A 85 -1.58 -3.65 6.26
C ILE A 85 -2.97 -3.13 5.91
N ARG A 86 -3.87 -2.99 6.90
CA ARG A 86 -5.22 -2.47 6.71
C ARG A 86 -5.24 -1.04 6.20
N GLU A 87 -4.41 -0.17 6.78
CA GLU A 87 -4.25 1.22 6.32
C GLU A 87 -3.79 1.29 4.85
N VAL A 88 -2.77 0.51 4.48
CA VAL A 88 -2.20 0.50 3.12
C VAL A 88 -3.22 -0.03 2.10
N ILE A 89 -3.83 -1.19 2.34
CA ILE A 89 -4.83 -1.75 1.41
C ILE A 89 -5.99 -0.75 1.19
N ARG A 90 -6.47 -0.11 2.25
CA ARG A 90 -7.55 0.90 2.14
C ARG A 90 -7.09 2.15 1.41
N HIS A 91 -5.84 2.57 1.58
CA HIS A 91 -5.28 3.71 0.87
C HIS A 91 -5.17 3.44 -0.64
N GLU A 92 -4.59 2.30 -1.03
CA GLU A 92 -4.50 1.93 -2.45
C GLU A 92 -5.87 1.71 -3.11
N LEU A 93 -6.85 1.18 -2.36
CA LEU A 93 -8.23 1.09 -2.84
C LEU A 93 -8.87 2.46 -3.05
N ARG A 94 -8.55 3.46 -2.21
CA ARG A 94 -9.03 4.81 -2.45
C ARG A 94 -8.39 5.40 -3.71
N HIS A 95 -7.10 5.20 -3.96
CA HIS A 95 -6.46 5.58 -5.23
C HIS A 95 -7.14 4.92 -6.43
N HIS A 96 -7.50 3.64 -6.30
CA HIS A 96 -8.26 2.95 -7.32
C HIS A 96 -9.59 3.67 -7.62
N MET A 97 -10.39 3.98 -6.60
CA MET A 97 -11.67 4.67 -6.77
C MET A 97 -11.54 6.09 -7.33
N GLU A 98 -10.54 6.85 -6.89
CA GLU A 98 -10.25 8.18 -7.44
C GLU A 98 -9.88 8.08 -8.92
N GLY A 99 -9.05 7.10 -9.28
CA GLY A 99 -8.68 6.81 -10.67
C GLY A 99 -9.85 6.38 -11.56
N LEU A 100 -10.94 5.83 -10.99
CA LEU A 100 -12.21 5.60 -11.70
C LEU A 100 -13.02 6.88 -11.86
N SER A 101 -12.97 7.76 -10.86
CA SER A 101 -13.78 8.99 -10.78
C SER A 101 -13.12 10.18 -11.47
N GLY A 102 -11.84 10.07 -11.84
CA GLY A 102 -11.04 11.18 -12.37
C GLY A 102 -10.63 12.21 -11.31
N MET A 103 -10.74 11.87 -10.03
CA MET A 103 -10.31 12.69 -8.90
C MET A 103 -8.80 12.51 -8.65
N LYS A 104 -8.18 13.50 -7.99
CA LYS A 104 -6.73 13.53 -7.71
C LYS A 104 -6.43 14.02 -6.28
N ASP A 105 -7.39 13.88 -5.37
CA ASP A 105 -7.27 14.48 -4.04
C ASP A 105 -6.20 13.75 -3.19
N LEU A 106 -6.01 12.44 -3.38
CA LEU A 106 -4.96 11.69 -2.66
C LEU A 106 -3.54 11.94 -3.19
N GLU A 107 -3.37 12.26 -4.48
CA GLU A 107 -2.04 12.64 -5.00
C GLU A 107 -1.47 13.85 -4.23
N VAL A 108 -2.35 14.74 -3.75
CA VAL A 108 -1.97 15.89 -2.91
C VAL A 108 -1.57 15.44 -1.51
N GLU A 109 -2.32 14.51 -0.88
CA GLU A 109 -1.99 13.98 0.44
C GLU A 109 -0.62 13.29 0.46
N ASP A 110 -0.33 12.48 -0.56
CA ASP A 110 0.96 11.81 -0.70
C ASP A 110 2.11 12.81 -0.89
N GLN A 111 1.87 13.84 -1.71
CA GLN A 111 2.83 14.91 -1.91
C GLN A 111 3.10 15.69 -0.62
N GLU A 112 2.06 16.00 0.17
CA GLU A 112 2.21 16.66 1.47
C GLU A 112 2.99 15.79 2.46
N PHE A 113 2.78 14.47 2.45
CA PHE A 113 3.57 13.53 3.25
C PHE A 113 5.06 13.61 2.88
N LEU A 114 5.36 13.59 1.58
CA LEU A 114 6.73 13.72 1.08
C LEU A 114 7.34 15.08 1.44
N GLU A 115 6.60 16.19 1.33
CA GLU A 115 7.08 17.51 1.75
C GLU A 115 7.44 17.56 3.24
N LYS A 116 6.59 16.98 4.10
CA LYS A 116 6.84 16.84 5.55
C LYS A 116 8.10 16.00 5.81
N TYR A 117 8.26 14.88 5.12
CA TYR A 117 9.49 14.06 5.18
C TYR A 117 10.73 14.85 4.74
N TRP A 118 10.59 15.68 3.70
CA TRP A 118 11.66 16.55 3.24
C TRP A 118 11.96 17.71 4.19
N GLY A 119 11.09 18.00 5.15
CA GLY A 119 11.23 19.15 6.06
C GLY A 119 11.05 20.48 5.32
N ARG A 120 10.37 20.47 4.17
CA ARG A 120 10.02 21.66 3.41
C ARG A 120 8.70 22.16 3.98
N LYS A 121 8.75 23.23 4.76
CA LYS A 121 7.58 23.96 5.26
C LYS A 121 7.89 25.44 5.24
#